data_AF-A0A7C1ET68-F1
#
_entry.id   AF-A0A7C1ET68-F1
#
_cell.length_a   1.000
_cell.length_b   1.000
_cell.length_c   1.000
_cell.angle_alpha   90.00
_cell.angle_beta   90.00
_cell.angle_gamma   90.00
#
_symmetry.space_group_name_H-M   'P 1'
#
loop_
_entity.id
_entity.type
_entity.pdbx_description
1 polymer ?
#
loop_
_entity_poly.entity_id
_entity_poly.type
_entity_poly.pdbx_seq_one_letter_code
_entity_poly.pdbx_strand_id
1 'polypeptide(L)'
;MGNSEDKLKLNKQKVFRINWNFTEKVSIPGSFKDYLWEYKDFAPLEILIKRVLQYGNFEEIKEIFELYPDETFQIALKYPDIRRGVKFWIKKWKGSTI
;
A
#
# COMPACT_ATOMS: atom_id res chain seq x y z
N MET A 1 -27.65 -11.30 41.51
CA MET A 1 -27.46 -10.47 40.32
C MET A 1 -25.98 -10.16 40.19
N GLY A 2 -25.29 -10.76 39.23
CA GLY A 2 -23.86 -10.48 38.96
C GLY A 2 -23.73 -9.17 38.18
N ASN A 3 -22.97 -8.23 38.75
CA ASN A 3 -22.84 -6.86 38.31
C ASN A 3 -22.22 -6.74 36.92
N SER A 4 -22.68 -5.71 36.21
CA SER A 4 -22.39 -5.29 34.84
C SER A 4 -20.92 -4.98 34.50
N GLU A 5 -19.96 -5.41 35.33
CA GLU A 5 -18.53 -5.09 35.23
C GLU A 5 -17.79 -5.99 34.21
N ASP A 6 -18.33 -7.16 33.86
CA ASP A 6 -17.71 -8.07 32.88
C ASP A 6 -17.89 -7.67 31.40
N LYS A 7 -18.60 -6.55 31.12
CA LYS A 7 -18.88 -6.09 29.74
C LYS A 7 -17.95 -5.01 29.22
N LEU A 8 -16.99 -4.54 30.00
CA LEU A 8 -15.91 -3.71 29.50
C LEU A 8 -14.74 -4.61 29.07
N LYS A 9 -14.99 -5.47 28.07
CA LYS A 9 -13.93 -5.98 27.20
C LYS A 9 -13.32 -4.77 26.53
N LEU A 10 -12.29 -4.23 27.17
CA LEU A 10 -11.46 -3.13 26.71
C LEU A 10 -10.80 -3.60 25.40
N ASN A 11 -11.50 -3.39 24.30
CA ASN A 11 -10.99 -3.59 22.95
C ASN A 11 -9.93 -2.50 22.74
N LYS A 12 -8.74 -2.70 23.32
CA LYS A 12 -7.53 -1.96 22.98
C LYS A 12 -7.24 -2.27 21.52
N GLN A 13 -7.84 -1.51 20.61
CA GLN A 13 -7.42 -1.45 19.22
C GLN A 13 -5.96 -1.02 19.25
N LYS A 14 -5.07 -1.99 19.14
CA LYS A 14 -3.63 -1.79 19.08
C LYS A 14 -3.38 -0.96 17.82
N VAL A 15 -3.08 0.33 17.99
CA VAL A 15 -2.74 1.22 16.87
C VAL A 15 -1.52 0.64 16.19
N PHE A 16 -1.72 -0.06 15.08
CA PHE A 16 -0.64 -0.68 14.32
C PHE A 16 0.04 0.42 13.50
N ARG A 17 1.10 1.02 14.05
CA ARG A 17 1.92 1.98 13.32
C ARG A 17 2.76 1.22 12.31
N ILE A 18 2.53 1.49 11.03
CA ILE A 18 3.30 0.90 9.94
C ILE A 18 4.56 1.76 9.73
N ASN A 19 5.74 1.19 9.98
CA ASN A 19 7.03 1.85 9.70
C ASN A 19 7.31 1.84 8.20
N TRP A 20 7.80 2.92 7.62
CA TRP A 20 8.16 2.97 6.21
C TRP A 20 9.51 2.29 5.94
N ASN A 21 9.60 1.56 4.84
CA ASN A 21 10.80 0.88 4.34
C ASN A 21 11.45 1.64 3.18
N PHE A 22 10.66 2.37 2.37
CA PHE A 22 11.14 3.03 1.14
C PHE A 22 10.87 4.53 1.19
N THR A 23 11.83 5.28 1.78
CA THR A 23 11.71 6.73 2.02
C THR A 23 12.42 7.59 0.98
N GLU A 24 13.16 6.96 0.07
CA GLU A 24 13.83 7.62 -1.05
C GLU A 24 12.82 8.38 -1.90
N LYS A 25 13.22 9.59 -2.33
CA LYS A 25 12.38 10.44 -3.18
C LYS A 25 12.59 10.03 -4.63
N VAL A 26 11.49 9.74 -5.31
CA VAL A 26 11.47 9.41 -6.74
C VAL A 26 10.65 10.44 -7.49
N SER A 27 10.98 10.65 -8.76
CA SER A 27 10.17 11.47 -9.66
C SER A 27 8.81 10.82 -9.83
N ILE A 28 7.73 11.62 -9.84
CA ILE A 28 6.36 11.13 -10.01
C ILE A 28 6.07 11.01 -11.51
N PRO A 29 5.85 9.79 -12.04
CA PRO A 29 5.40 9.60 -13.42
C PRO A 29 4.10 10.37 -13.69
N GLY A 30 3.96 10.88 -14.91
CA GLY A 30 2.81 11.71 -15.30
C GLY A 30 1.46 11.03 -15.05
N SER A 31 1.38 9.72 -15.31
CA SER A 31 0.20 8.87 -15.07
C SER A 31 -0.23 8.83 -13.61
N PHE A 32 0.67 9.09 -12.66
CA PHE A 32 0.40 8.94 -11.23
C PHE A 32 0.21 10.25 -10.48
N LYS A 33 0.32 11.41 -11.16
CA LYS A 33 0.25 12.73 -10.51
C LYS A 33 -1.06 12.98 -9.78
N ASP A 34 -2.17 12.49 -10.32
CA ASP A 34 -3.50 12.67 -9.73
C ASP A 34 -3.64 12.02 -8.35
N TYR A 35 -2.83 10.99 -8.05
CA TYR A 35 -2.83 10.29 -6.78
C TYR A 35 -1.97 10.94 -5.69
N LEU A 36 -1.18 11.95 -6.07
CA LEU A 36 -0.13 12.56 -5.26
C LEU A 36 -0.19 14.10 -5.34
N TRP A 37 -1.40 14.66 -5.37
CA TRP A 37 -1.64 16.11 -5.51
C TRP A 37 -0.94 16.95 -4.42
N GLU A 38 -0.63 16.36 -3.27
CA GLU A 38 0.13 17.00 -2.20
C GLU A 38 1.64 17.11 -2.49
N TYR A 39 2.13 16.42 -3.52
CA TYR A 39 3.51 16.44 -3.98
C TYR A 39 3.63 17.18 -5.31
N LYS A 40 4.75 17.88 -5.53
CA LYS A 40 5.04 18.57 -6.80
C LYS A 40 5.54 17.58 -7.85
N ASP A 41 6.86 17.36 -7.86
CA ASP A 41 7.51 16.50 -8.86
C ASP A 41 8.11 15.24 -8.25
N PHE A 42 8.27 15.19 -6.92
CA PHE A 42 8.91 14.08 -6.22
C PHE A 42 8.11 13.66 -4.99
N ALA A 43 8.00 12.35 -4.78
CA ALA A 43 7.37 11.74 -3.62
C ALA A 43 8.24 10.60 -3.06
N PRO A 44 8.11 10.26 -1.76
CA PRO A 44 8.67 9.03 -1.23
C PRO A 44 8.13 7.81 -2.00
N LEU A 45 9.02 6.88 -2.37
CA LEU A 45 8.67 5.71 -3.19
C LEU A 45 7.52 4.91 -2.58
N GLU A 46 7.54 4.69 -1.26
CA GLU A 46 6.49 3.94 -0.59
C GLU A 46 5.11 4.58 -0.72
N ILE A 47 5.04 5.92 -0.71
CA ILE A 47 3.77 6.63 -0.87
C ILE A 47 3.31 6.52 -2.32
N LEU A 48 4.21 6.73 -3.28
CA LEU A 48 3.89 6.59 -4.70
C LEU A 48 3.25 5.23 -4.98
N ILE A 49 3.95 4.15 -4.62
CA ILE A 49 3.47 2.79 -4.83
C ILE A 49 2.16 2.57 -4.09
N LYS A 50 2.09 2.92 -2.79
CA LYS A 50 0.86 2.71 -2.00
C LYS A 50 -0.34 3.40 -2.63
N ARG A 51 -0.20 4.64 -3.09
CA ARG A 51 -1.29 5.42 -3.69
C ARG A 51 -1.77 4.78 -4.99
N VAL A 52 -0.85 4.38 -5.88
CA VAL A 52 -1.21 3.66 -7.12
C VAL A 52 -1.91 2.34 -6.79
N LEU A 53 -1.45 1.59 -5.80
CA LEU A 53 -2.10 0.34 -5.39
C LEU A 53 -3.50 0.52 -4.77
N GLN A 54 -3.80 1.71 -4.22
CA GLN A 54 -5.09 2.02 -3.61
C GLN A 54 -6.11 2.54 -4.62
N TYR A 55 -5.68 3.40 -5.54
CA TYR A 55 -6.55 4.19 -6.40
C TYR A 55 -6.40 3.91 -7.89
N GLY A 56 -5.25 3.38 -8.30
CA GLY A 56 -4.94 3.09 -9.69
C GLY A 56 -5.85 2.04 -10.31
N ASN A 57 -5.99 2.12 -11.63
CA ASN A 57 -6.61 1.08 -12.43
C ASN A 57 -5.65 -0.11 -12.63
N PHE A 58 -6.09 -1.14 -13.36
CA PHE A 58 -5.30 -2.35 -13.53
C PHE A 58 -3.99 -2.09 -14.27
N GLU A 59 -4.03 -1.25 -15.29
CA GLU A 59 -2.90 -0.88 -16.14
C GLU A 59 -1.84 -0.12 -15.35
N GLU A 60 -2.25 0.88 -14.55
CA GLU A 60 -1.36 1.67 -13.69
C GLU A 60 -0.73 0.82 -12.57
N ILE A 61 -1.51 -0.11 -12.00
CA ILE A 61 -1.00 -1.08 -11.01
C ILE A 61 0.04 -2.01 -11.63
N LYS A 62 -0.13 -2.39 -12.90
CA LYS A 62 0.85 -3.17 -13.64
C LYS A 62 2.10 -2.35 -13.95
N GLU A 63 1.92 -1.11 -14.38
CA GLU A 63 3.02 -0.17 -14.67
C GLU A 63 3.90 0.06 -13.43
N ILE A 64 3.32 0.37 -12.27
CA ILE A 64 4.11 0.57 -11.05
C ILE A 64 4.82 -0.72 -10.60
N PHE A 65 4.20 -1.87 -10.82
CA PHE A 65 4.83 -3.17 -10.54
C PHE A 65 6.03 -3.43 -11.46
N GLU A 66 5.94 -3.08 -12.74
CA GLU A 66 7.05 -3.21 -13.69
C GLU A 66 8.22 -2.28 -13.36
N LEU A 67 7.93 -1.07 -12.85
CA LEU A 67 8.94 -0.10 -12.41
C LEU A 67 9.64 -0.52 -11.11
N TYR A 68 8.89 -1.06 -10.14
CA TYR A 68 9.37 -1.35 -8.79
C TYR A 68 8.82 -2.70 -8.29
N PRO A 69 9.23 -3.84 -8.87
CA PRO A 69 8.57 -5.13 -8.63
C PRO A 69 8.72 -5.62 -7.19
N ASP A 70 9.90 -5.43 -6.58
CA ASP A 70 10.18 -5.91 -5.23
C ASP A 70 9.52 -5.02 -4.18
N GLU A 71 9.63 -3.70 -4.34
CA GLU A 71 9.02 -2.71 -3.45
C GLU A 71 7.49 -2.80 -3.51
N THR A 72 6.93 -2.93 -4.71
CA THR A 72 5.49 -3.11 -4.92
C THR A 72 4.99 -4.38 -4.24
N PHE A 73 5.73 -5.49 -4.36
CA PHE A 73 5.39 -6.72 -3.67
C PHE A 73 5.39 -6.55 -2.14
N GLN A 74 6.45 -5.95 -1.58
CA GLN A 74 6.55 -5.73 -0.13
C GLN A 74 5.43 -4.82 0.39
N ILE A 75 5.18 -3.70 -0.29
CA ILE A 75 4.15 -2.72 0.09
C ILE A 75 2.75 -3.33 -0.01
N ALA A 76 2.47 -4.10 -1.07
CA ALA A 76 1.18 -4.77 -1.25
C ALA A 76 0.82 -5.71 -0.09
N LEU A 77 1.81 -6.39 0.50
CA LEU A 77 1.59 -7.32 1.60
C LEU A 77 1.59 -6.63 2.96
N LYS A 78 2.32 -5.53 3.09
CA LYS A 78 2.46 -4.74 4.32
C LYS A 78 1.19 -3.98 4.70
N TYR A 79 0.49 -3.39 3.72
CA TYR A 79 -0.66 -2.52 3.98
C TYR A 79 -1.99 -3.29 3.92
N PRO A 80 -2.80 -3.29 5.00
CA PRO A 80 -4.03 -4.08 5.07
C PRO A 80 -5.16 -3.52 4.20
N ASP A 81 -5.14 -2.23 3.91
CA ASP A 81 -6.12 -1.46 3.14
C ASP A 81 -5.99 -1.64 1.61
N ILE A 82 -4.91 -2.27 1.14
CA ILE A 82 -4.77 -2.65 -0.27
C ILE A 82 -5.76 -3.78 -0.61
N ARG A 83 -6.48 -3.62 -1.72
CA ARG A 83 -7.57 -4.54 -2.12
C ARG A 83 -7.02 -5.95 -2.38
N ARG A 84 -7.79 -6.98 -2.00
CA ARG A 84 -7.40 -8.40 -2.17
C ARG A 84 -7.07 -8.76 -3.63
N GLY A 85 -7.85 -8.24 -4.60
CA GLY A 85 -7.61 -8.48 -6.02
C GLY A 85 -6.27 -7.91 -6.51
N VAL A 86 -5.87 -6.74 -6.00
CA VAL A 86 -4.56 -6.14 -6.28
C VAL A 86 -3.44 -7.02 -5.74
N LYS A 87 -3.56 -7.48 -4.48
CA LYS A 87 -2.59 -8.41 -3.88
C LYS A 87 -2.46 -9.71 -4.66
N PHE A 88 -3.57 -10.24 -5.19
CA PHE A 88 -3.56 -11.45 -6.00
C PHE A 88 -2.71 -11.27 -7.25
N TRP A 89 -2.92 -10.19 -8.00
CA TRP A 89 -2.16 -9.91 -9.23
C TRP A 89 -0.68 -9.69 -8.96
N ILE A 90 -0.34 -8.89 -7.94
CA ILE A 90 1.07 -8.64 -7.57
C ILE A 90 1.78 -9.94 -7.18
N LYS A 91 1.13 -10.82 -6.42
CA LYS A 91 1.68 -12.16 -6.11
C LYS A 91 1.86 -13.00 -7.36
N LYS A 92 0.87 -12.99 -8.26
CA LYS A 92 0.91 -13.74 -9.51
C LYS A 92 2.06 -13.26 -10.40
N TRP A 93 2.23 -11.95 -10.58
CA TRP A 93 3.32 -11.40 -11.39
C TRP A 93 4.68 -11.70 -10.76
N LYS A 94 4.83 -11.52 -9.44
CA LYS A 94 6.09 -11.83 -8.75
C LYS A 94 6.47 -13.31 -8.84
N GLY A 95 5.49 -14.21 -8.75
CA GLY A 95 5.71 -15.64 -8.93
C GLY A 95 5.88 -16.09 -10.39
N SER A 96 5.54 -15.24 -11.37
CA SER A 96 5.79 -15.50 -12.79
C SER A 96 7.15 -14.98 -13.26
N THR A 97 7.87 -14.24 -12.40
CA THR A 97 9.25 -13.83 -12.65
C THR A 97 10.19 -14.99 -12.27
N ILE A 98 10.23 -16.03 -13.08
CA ILE A 98 11.20 -17.14 -13.03
C ILE A 98 11.81 -17.29 -14.42
#